data_AF-A0A829PPG6-F1
#
_entry.id   AF-A0A829PPG6-F1
#
_cell.length_a   1.000
_cell.length_b   1.000
_cell.length_c   1.000
_cell.angle_alpha   90.00
_cell.angle_beta   90.00
_cell.angle_gamma   90.00
#
_symmetry.space_group_name_H-M   'P 1'
#
loop_
_entity.id
_entity.type
_entity.pdbx_description
1 polymer ?
#
loop_
_entity_poly.entity_id
_entity_poly.type
_entity_poly.pdbx_seq_one_letter_code
_entity_poly.pdbx_strand_id
1 'polypeptide(L)'
;MTNLQPNVRPDCTEALTAALEQRILVIDGAMGTAIQRDRPDEAGYRGERFADWPSDLVGNNDLLTLTQPHIIEGIHREYLEAGADILETNTFNANAVSLSDYGMEKLSYELNYAGAALARVAADEYSTPAKPRYVAGALGPTTRTASISPDVNDPGARNVSYDQLVAAYLEAANGLVDGGADIILVETIFDSLNAKAAVFAIETLFEQRGRRWPIIISGTITDASGRTLSGQVTEAFWNAIRHARPIAVGLNCALGARRCGPISLRCRVSPTPSSPAIRTRACPTPSASTTSRRSTRPVTLPSSPRPVWSIWSAGAAVPRPPISRRSPRLSRA
;
A
#
# COMPACT_ATOMS: atom_id res chain seq x y z
N MET A 1 13.43 -14.69 -23.90
CA MET A 1 12.62 -13.48 -23.63
C MET A 1 11.18 -13.91 -23.60
N THR A 2 10.58 -13.96 -22.42
CA THR A 2 9.15 -14.23 -22.23
C THR A 2 8.39 -13.16 -23.02
N ASN A 3 7.53 -13.58 -23.95
CA ASN A 3 6.75 -12.64 -24.77
C ASN A 3 5.60 -12.09 -23.89
N LEU A 4 5.92 -11.14 -23.01
CA LEU A 4 4.94 -10.51 -22.12
C LEU A 4 3.97 -9.67 -22.96
N GLN A 5 2.70 -10.04 -22.96
CA GLN A 5 1.65 -9.36 -23.73
C GLN A 5 0.84 -8.47 -22.79
N PRO A 6 0.70 -7.16 -23.07
CA PRO A 6 -0.09 -6.28 -22.21
C PRO A 6 -1.55 -6.75 -22.07
N ASN A 7 -2.02 -6.90 -20.83
CA ASN A 7 -3.39 -7.21 -20.42
C ASN A 7 -4.02 -5.99 -19.73
N VAL A 8 -4.04 -4.85 -20.42
CA VAL A 8 -4.59 -3.61 -19.86
C VAL A 8 -6.10 -3.75 -19.62
N ARG A 9 -6.52 -3.66 -18.35
CA ARG A 9 -7.93 -3.82 -17.94
C ARG A 9 -8.78 -2.60 -18.32
N PRO A 10 -10.09 -2.74 -18.57
CA PRO A 10 -10.99 -1.60 -18.75
C PRO A 10 -10.94 -0.61 -17.58
N ASP A 11 -11.35 0.64 -17.81
CA ASP A 11 -11.43 1.64 -16.74
C ASP A 11 -12.53 1.28 -15.75
N CYS A 12 -12.13 1.00 -14.50
CA CYS A 12 -13.02 0.66 -13.42
C CYS A 12 -13.34 1.85 -12.49
N THR A 13 -12.84 3.06 -12.78
CA THR A 13 -12.91 4.21 -11.87
C THR A 13 -14.35 4.51 -11.44
N GLU A 14 -15.30 4.53 -12.38
CA GLU A 14 -16.71 4.82 -12.06
C GLU A 14 -17.33 3.72 -11.19
N ALA A 15 -17.16 2.46 -11.57
CA ALA A 15 -17.69 1.31 -10.83
C ALA A 15 -17.08 1.20 -9.43
N LEU A 16 -15.76 1.41 -9.30
CA LEU A 16 -15.05 1.41 -8.03
C LEU A 16 -15.52 2.57 -7.14
N THR A 17 -15.70 3.76 -7.70
CA THR A 17 -16.23 4.93 -6.97
C THR A 17 -17.64 4.64 -6.43
N ALA A 18 -18.53 4.11 -7.29
CA ALA A 18 -19.88 3.73 -6.88
C ALA A 18 -19.87 2.67 -5.77
N ALA A 19 -18.98 1.67 -5.86
CA ALA A 19 -18.85 0.65 -4.83
C ALA A 19 -18.38 1.23 -3.48
N LEU A 20 -17.41 2.15 -3.49
CA LEU A 20 -16.90 2.85 -2.30
C LEU A 20 -17.96 3.76 -1.65
N GLU A 21 -18.91 4.30 -2.44
CA GLU A 21 -20.03 5.10 -1.94
C GLU A 21 -21.15 4.24 -1.32
N GLN A 22 -21.30 3.00 -1.78
CA GLN A 22 -22.36 2.10 -1.33
C GLN A 22 -21.95 1.26 -0.12
N ARG A 23 -20.68 0.86 -0.03
CA ARG A 23 -20.19 -0.05 1.02
C ARG A 23 -18.70 0.13 1.30
N ILE A 24 -18.27 -0.41 2.43
CA ILE A 24 -16.84 -0.57 2.74
C ILE A 24 -16.27 -1.68 1.84
N LEU A 25 -15.15 -1.38 1.19
CA LEU A 25 -14.33 -2.36 0.48
C LEU A 25 -13.19 -2.83 1.38
N VAL A 26 -12.86 -4.11 1.29
CA VAL A 26 -11.79 -4.74 2.05
C VAL A 26 -10.57 -4.98 1.16
N ILE A 27 -9.43 -4.44 1.56
CA ILE A 27 -8.13 -4.81 0.98
C ILE A 27 -7.59 -6.03 1.74
N ASP A 28 -6.85 -6.90 1.05
CA ASP A 28 -6.23 -8.07 1.63
C ASP A 28 -5.20 -7.75 2.75
N GLY A 29 -4.65 -8.82 3.32
CA GLY A 29 -3.73 -8.75 4.45
C GLY A 29 -2.26 -8.82 4.03
N ALA A 30 -1.38 -8.90 5.02
CA ALA A 30 0.06 -8.86 4.80
C ALA A 30 0.61 -10.12 4.08
N MET A 31 0.97 -9.95 2.80
CA MET A 31 1.67 -10.95 1.97
C MET A 31 2.93 -11.50 2.64
N GLY A 32 3.83 -10.62 3.11
CA GLY A 32 5.09 -11.05 3.72
C GLY A 32 4.92 -11.90 4.99
N THR A 33 3.88 -11.66 5.78
CA THR A 33 3.59 -12.49 6.97
C THR A 33 3.05 -13.87 6.56
N ALA A 34 2.27 -13.92 5.48
CA ALA A 34 1.74 -15.17 4.95
C ALA A 34 2.86 -16.05 4.35
N ILE A 35 3.80 -15.47 3.60
CA ILE A 35 4.98 -16.16 3.06
C ILE A 35 5.83 -16.79 4.19
N GLN A 36 5.97 -16.12 5.33
CA GLN A 36 6.73 -16.65 6.47
C GLN A 36 6.15 -17.96 7.05
N ARG A 37 4.89 -18.31 6.77
CA ARG A 37 4.31 -19.59 7.20
C ARG A 37 4.93 -20.76 6.44
N ASP A 38 5.19 -20.57 5.15
CA ASP A 38 5.71 -21.61 4.26
C ASP A 38 7.24 -21.74 4.33
N ARG A 39 7.92 -20.70 4.84
CA ARG A 39 9.38 -20.67 5.11
C ARG A 39 10.23 -21.13 3.92
N PRO A 40 10.12 -20.49 2.74
CA PRO A 40 11.00 -20.79 1.61
C PRO A 40 12.46 -20.58 2.02
N ASP A 41 13.31 -21.54 1.68
CA ASP A 41 14.76 -21.45 1.84
C ASP A 41 15.41 -20.79 0.63
N GLU A 42 16.73 -20.65 0.66
CA GLU A 42 17.49 -20.00 -0.42
C GLU A 42 17.28 -20.69 -1.78
N ALA A 43 17.16 -22.02 -1.81
CA ALA A 43 16.84 -22.75 -3.04
C ALA A 43 15.43 -22.40 -3.55
N GLY A 44 14.47 -22.26 -2.63
CA GLY A 44 13.13 -21.77 -2.92
C GLY A 44 13.12 -20.38 -3.56
N TYR A 45 13.86 -19.42 -2.98
CA TYR A 45 13.98 -18.06 -3.53
C TYR A 45 14.64 -18.04 -4.90
N ARG A 46 15.70 -18.82 -5.11
CA ARG A 46 16.43 -18.89 -6.38
C ARG A 46 15.62 -19.54 -7.50
N GLY A 47 14.86 -20.59 -7.17
CA GLY A 47 14.27 -21.47 -8.18
C GLY A 47 15.30 -21.96 -9.19
N GLU A 48 14.85 -22.37 -10.38
CA GLU A 48 15.76 -22.81 -11.44
C GLU A 48 16.48 -21.64 -12.12
N ARG A 49 15.77 -20.52 -12.32
CA ARG A 49 16.27 -19.38 -13.11
C ARG A 49 17.43 -18.64 -12.46
N PHE A 50 17.49 -18.60 -11.13
CA PHE A 50 18.48 -17.82 -10.38
C PHE A 50 19.38 -18.70 -9.51
N ALA A 51 19.50 -20.00 -9.84
CA ALA A 51 20.33 -20.96 -9.10
C ALA A 51 21.75 -20.43 -8.86
N ASP A 52 22.39 -19.91 -9.91
CA ASP A 52 23.78 -19.42 -9.89
C ASP A 52 23.90 -17.91 -9.59
N TRP A 53 22.87 -17.26 -9.02
CA TRP A 53 22.93 -15.83 -8.71
C TRP A 53 24.02 -15.52 -7.65
N PRO A 54 24.85 -14.47 -7.83
CA PRO A 54 26.08 -14.30 -7.04
C PRO A 54 25.88 -13.87 -5.56
N SER A 55 24.66 -13.49 -5.17
CA SER A 55 24.32 -13.05 -3.82
C SER A 55 23.12 -13.82 -3.28
N ASP A 56 22.93 -13.81 -1.96
CA ASP A 56 21.75 -14.38 -1.31
C ASP A 56 20.47 -13.66 -1.75
N LEU A 57 19.38 -14.42 -1.92
CA LEU A 57 18.08 -13.91 -2.39
C LEU A 57 16.97 -14.03 -1.35
N VAL A 58 17.20 -14.75 -0.25
CA VAL A 58 16.27 -14.77 0.89
C VAL A 58 15.94 -13.35 1.35
N GLY A 59 14.64 -13.08 1.50
CA GLY A 59 14.11 -11.77 1.88
C GLY A 59 13.57 -10.95 0.70
N ASN A 60 13.94 -11.30 -0.54
CA ASN A 60 13.34 -10.73 -1.75
C ASN A 60 11.98 -11.41 -2.04
N ASN A 61 10.96 -11.12 -1.22
CA ASN A 61 9.64 -11.76 -1.33
C ASN A 61 9.00 -11.56 -2.71
N ASP A 62 9.25 -10.41 -3.35
CA ASP A 62 8.75 -10.09 -4.68
C ASP A 62 9.23 -11.13 -5.72
N LEU A 63 10.44 -11.67 -5.56
CA LEU A 63 11.02 -12.69 -6.45
C LEU A 63 10.23 -14.00 -6.46
N LEU A 64 9.56 -14.34 -5.36
CA LEU A 64 8.76 -15.55 -5.25
C LEU A 64 7.59 -15.56 -6.24
N THR A 65 7.18 -14.40 -6.76
CA THR A 65 6.25 -14.28 -7.89
C THR A 65 6.75 -15.04 -9.13
N LEU A 66 8.06 -15.08 -9.37
CA LEU A 66 8.65 -15.78 -10.51
C LEU A 66 9.10 -17.20 -10.14
N THR A 67 9.63 -17.40 -8.94
CA THR A 67 10.28 -18.66 -8.56
C THR A 67 9.34 -19.62 -7.84
N GLN A 68 8.35 -19.11 -7.11
CA GLN A 68 7.35 -19.89 -6.36
C GLN A 68 5.93 -19.34 -6.55
N PRO A 69 5.44 -19.19 -7.79
CA PRO A 69 4.15 -18.53 -8.07
C PRO A 69 2.97 -19.18 -7.34
N HIS A 70 3.01 -20.50 -7.13
CA HIS A 70 1.97 -21.25 -6.44
C HIS A 70 1.77 -20.82 -4.98
N ILE A 71 2.83 -20.39 -4.28
CA ILE A 71 2.73 -19.87 -2.91
C ILE A 71 1.96 -18.54 -2.93
N ILE A 72 2.37 -17.63 -3.81
CA ILE A 72 1.76 -16.30 -3.93
C ILE A 72 0.30 -16.40 -4.35
N GLU A 73 -0.02 -17.23 -5.33
CA GLU A 73 -1.41 -17.48 -5.74
C GLU A 73 -2.25 -18.09 -4.62
N GLY A 74 -1.70 -19.04 -3.85
CA GLY A 74 -2.38 -19.65 -2.71
C GLY A 74 -2.79 -18.59 -1.68
N ILE A 75 -1.87 -17.66 -1.36
CA ILE A 75 -2.12 -16.55 -0.43
C ILE A 75 -3.22 -15.61 -0.97
N HIS A 76 -3.20 -15.27 -2.26
CA HIS A 76 -4.27 -14.47 -2.86
C HIS A 76 -5.63 -15.16 -2.75
N ARG A 77 -5.71 -16.47 -3.04
CA ARG A 77 -6.95 -17.25 -2.92
C ARG A 77 -7.45 -17.28 -1.48
N GLU A 78 -6.58 -17.48 -0.49
CA GLU A 78 -6.95 -17.41 0.92
C GLU A 78 -7.59 -16.07 1.31
N TYR A 79 -7.05 -14.95 0.82
CA TYR A 79 -7.64 -13.63 1.10
C TYR A 79 -8.97 -13.40 0.37
N LEU A 80 -9.12 -13.90 -0.85
CA LEU A 80 -10.39 -13.85 -1.59
C LEU A 80 -11.47 -14.69 -0.91
N GLU A 81 -11.12 -15.87 -0.39
CA GLU A 81 -12.00 -16.74 0.42
C GLU A 81 -12.41 -16.06 1.72
N ALA A 82 -11.49 -15.35 2.37
CA ALA A 82 -11.78 -14.52 3.53
C ALA A 82 -12.65 -13.29 3.21
N GLY A 83 -12.87 -12.99 1.93
CA GLY A 83 -13.84 -12.01 1.45
C GLY A 83 -13.26 -10.69 0.96
N ALA A 84 -11.94 -10.61 0.74
CA ALA A 84 -11.28 -9.43 0.18
C ALA A 84 -11.96 -8.96 -1.13
N ASP A 85 -12.06 -7.65 -1.30
CA ASP A 85 -12.57 -7.00 -2.51
C ASP A 85 -11.44 -6.57 -3.44
N ILE A 86 -10.29 -6.23 -2.88
CA ILE A 86 -9.10 -5.75 -3.57
C ILE A 86 -7.91 -6.59 -3.11
N LEU A 87 -7.15 -7.13 -4.06
CA LEU A 87 -5.88 -7.79 -3.79
C LEU A 87 -4.72 -6.84 -4.08
N GLU A 88 -3.76 -6.73 -3.17
CA GLU A 88 -2.47 -6.08 -3.42
C GLU A 88 -1.55 -7.05 -4.16
N THR A 89 -0.83 -6.58 -5.18
CA THR A 89 0.18 -7.40 -5.87
C THR A 89 1.40 -7.64 -4.98
N ASN A 90 2.07 -8.79 -5.14
CA ASN A 90 3.35 -9.07 -4.46
C ASN A 90 4.52 -8.31 -5.13
N THR A 91 4.49 -6.98 -5.05
CA THR A 91 5.38 -6.06 -5.79
C THR A 91 5.89 -4.89 -4.93
N PHE A 92 5.83 -5.01 -3.61
CA PHE A 92 6.22 -3.98 -2.65
C PHE A 92 7.64 -3.41 -2.91
N ASN A 93 8.62 -4.29 -3.16
CA ASN A 93 10.01 -3.90 -3.48
C ASN A 93 10.37 -4.14 -4.95
N ALA A 94 9.41 -4.47 -5.82
CA ALA A 94 9.64 -4.66 -7.25
C ALA A 94 9.90 -3.31 -7.95
N ASN A 95 11.02 -2.66 -7.65
CA ASN A 95 11.48 -1.45 -8.32
C ASN A 95 12.99 -1.48 -8.41
N ALA A 96 13.56 -0.84 -9.44
CA ALA A 96 15.00 -0.88 -9.70
C ALA A 96 15.86 -0.43 -8.50
N VAL A 97 15.41 0.54 -7.70
CA VAL A 97 16.14 1.01 -6.52
C VAL A 97 16.26 -0.09 -5.45
N SER A 98 15.17 -0.77 -5.13
CA SER A 98 15.15 -1.81 -4.09
C SER A 98 15.78 -3.12 -4.58
N LEU A 99 15.55 -3.46 -5.84
CA LEU A 99 16.16 -4.63 -6.48
C LEU A 99 17.68 -4.50 -6.65
N SER A 100 18.23 -3.28 -6.60
CA SER A 100 19.68 -3.05 -6.64
C SER A 100 20.42 -3.65 -5.44
N ASP A 101 19.74 -3.80 -4.30
CA ASP A 101 20.31 -4.44 -3.11
C ASP A 101 20.57 -5.96 -3.37
N TYR A 102 19.96 -6.53 -4.41
CA TYR A 102 20.17 -7.91 -4.89
C TYR A 102 20.82 -7.98 -6.30
N GLY A 103 21.17 -6.85 -6.91
CA GLY A 103 21.68 -6.76 -8.30
C GLY A 103 20.65 -7.12 -9.39
N MET A 104 19.35 -7.03 -9.08
CA MET A 104 18.23 -7.51 -9.89
C MET A 104 17.42 -6.38 -10.56
N GLU A 105 18.01 -5.18 -10.74
CA GLU A 105 17.31 -3.97 -11.18
C GLU A 105 16.52 -4.19 -12.47
N LYS A 106 17.10 -4.95 -13.41
CA LYS A 106 16.52 -5.25 -14.72
C LYS A 106 15.26 -6.12 -14.67
N LEU A 107 14.93 -6.72 -13.53
CA LEU A 107 13.73 -7.53 -13.33
C LEU A 107 12.52 -6.72 -12.88
N SER A 108 12.69 -5.43 -12.59
CA SER A 108 11.65 -4.50 -12.12
C SER A 108 10.35 -4.60 -12.95
N TYR A 109 10.41 -4.39 -14.26
CA TYR A 109 9.22 -4.52 -15.13
C TYR A 109 8.60 -5.92 -15.07
N GLU A 110 9.41 -6.96 -15.19
CA GLU A 110 8.95 -8.36 -15.25
C GLU A 110 8.26 -8.80 -13.95
N LEU A 111 8.83 -8.44 -12.79
CA LEU A 111 8.26 -8.75 -11.48
C LEU A 111 6.90 -8.06 -11.29
N ASN A 112 6.78 -6.80 -11.70
CA ASN A 112 5.51 -6.09 -11.62
C ASN A 112 4.45 -6.68 -12.56
N TYR A 113 4.84 -7.00 -13.79
CA TYR A 113 3.96 -7.66 -14.74
C TYR A 113 3.47 -9.00 -14.19
N ALA A 114 4.38 -9.86 -13.74
CA ALA A 114 4.04 -11.17 -13.23
C ALA A 114 3.20 -11.08 -11.94
N GLY A 115 3.52 -10.14 -11.04
CA GLY A 115 2.79 -9.93 -9.80
C GLY A 115 1.35 -9.50 -10.04
N ALA A 116 1.13 -8.57 -10.97
CA ALA A 116 -0.21 -8.17 -11.40
C ALA A 116 -0.95 -9.30 -12.11
N ALA A 117 -0.29 -10.06 -12.99
CA ALA A 117 -0.90 -11.16 -13.72
C ALA A 117 -1.36 -12.29 -12.79
N LEU A 118 -0.54 -12.68 -11.80
CA LEU A 118 -0.92 -13.70 -10.82
C LEU A 118 -2.12 -13.27 -9.98
N ALA A 119 -2.09 -12.05 -9.43
CA ALA A 119 -3.20 -11.50 -8.67
C ALA A 119 -4.48 -11.39 -9.53
N ARG A 120 -4.33 -11.07 -10.82
CA ARG A 120 -5.44 -10.95 -11.77
C ARG A 120 -6.14 -12.28 -12.02
N VAL A 121 -5.37 -13.36 -12.21
CA VAL A 121 -5.93 -14.71 -12.39
C VAL A 121 -6.78 -15.08 -11.18
N ALA A 122 -6.23 -14.94 -9.96
CA ALA A 122 -6.98 -15.22 -8.73
C ALA A 122 -8.21 -14.31 -8.57
N ALA A 123 -8.07 -13.00 -8.84
CA ALA A 123 -9.18 -12.07 -8.73
C ALA A 123 -10.31 -12.40 -9.73
N ASP A 124 -10.00 -12.79 -10.97
CA ASP A 124 -10.98 -13.17 -11.98
C ASP A 124 -11.73 -14.46 -11.61
N GLU A 125 -11.07 -15.45 -10.99
CA GLU A 125 -11.69 -16.68 -10.49
C GLU A 125 -12.81 -16.41 -9.46
N TYR A 126 -12.63 -15.39 -8.60
CA TYR A 126 -13.57 -15.06 -7.52
C TYR A 126 -14.48 -13.87 -7.85
N SER A 127 -14.33 -13.27 -9.03
CA SER A 127 -15.11 -12.11 -9.46
C SER A 127 -16.50 -12.54 -9.91
N THR A 128 -17.52 -11.81 -9.45
CA THR A 128 -18.90 -12.00 -9.90
C THR A 128 -19.51 -10.65 -10.29
N PRO A 129 -20.56 -10.60 -11.12
CA PRO A 129 -21.22 -9.34 -11.47
C PRO A 129 -21.70 -8.54 -10.23
N ALA A 130 -22.11 -9.24 -9.17
CA ALA A 130 -22.56 -8.61 -7.92
C ALA A 130 -21.41 -8.18 -6.99
N LYS A 131 -20.25 -8.84 -7.10
CA LYS A 131 -19.09 -8.59 -6.24
C LYS A 131 -17.81 -8.69 -7.08
N PRO A 132 -17.47 -7.64 -7.86
CA PRO A 132 -16.23 -7.63 -8.63
C PRO A 132 -15.01 -7.71 -7.69
N ARG A 133 -13.90 -8.22 -8.23
CA ARG A 133 -12.59 -8.25 -7.57
C ARG A 133 -11.61 -7.36 -8.31
N TYR A 134 -10.93 -6.50 -7.57
CA TYR A 134 -9.96 -5.57 -8.10
C TYR A 134 -8.54 -5.99 -7.74
N VAL A 135 -7.59 -5.66 -8.61
CA VAL A 135 -6.15 -5.81 -8.35
C VAL A 135 -5.54 -4.44 -8.17
N ALA A 136 -4.94 -4.20 -7.02
CA ALA A 136 -4.14 -3.03 -6.70
C ALA A 136 -2.65 -3.33 -6.94
N GLY A 137 -2.09 -2.71 -7.96
CA GLY A 137 -0.66 -2.72 -8.21
C GLY A 137 0.08 -1.93 -7.14
N ALA A 138 0.74 -2.63 -6.23
CA ALA A 138 1.45 -2.06 -5.10
C ALA A 138 2.80 -1.48 -5.52
N LEU A 139 3.02 -0.21 -5.15
CA LEU A 139 4.28 0.51 -5.27
C LEU A 139 4.73 0.90 -3.85
N GLY A 140 5.68 0.15 -3.31
CA GLY A 140 6.29 0.47 -2.01
C GLY A 140 7.27 1.65 -2.08
N PRO A 141 7.74 2.13 -0.92
CA PRO A 141 8.48 3.39 -0.80
C PRO A 141 9.96 3.33 -1.23
N THR A 142 10.43 2.17 -1.68
CA THR A 142 11.84 1.78 -1.90
C THR A 142 12.68 1.61 -0.63
N THR A 143 13.90 1.07 -0.76
CA THR A 143 14.88 0.95 0.34
C THR A 143 15.67 2.24 0.62
N ARG A 144 15.45 3.30 -0.17
CA ARG A 144 16.19 4.57 -0.11
C ARG A 144 15.27 5.76 0.16
N THR A 145 15.81 6.84 0.71
CA THR A 145 15.07 8.07 1.05
C THR A 145 15.67 9.24 0.30
N ALA A 146 14.82 10.03 -0.36
CA ALA A 146 15.28 11.23 -1.05
C ALA A 146 15.31 12.47 -0.14
N SER A 147 14.54 12.49 0.95
CA SER A 147 14.48 13.65 1.84
C SER A 147 15.52 13.61 2.98
N ILE A 148 15.92 12.43 3.44
CA ILE A 148 16.80 12.25 4.60
C ILE A 148 18.20 11.85 4.14
N SER A 149 19.24 12.43 4.73
CA SER A 149 20.61 12.01 4.47
C SER A 149 20.90 10.64 5.11
N PRO A 150 21.61 9.74 4.41
CA PRO A 150 22.09 8.49 5.01
C PRO A 150 23.26 8.72 5.98
N ASP A 151 23.94 9.87 5.92
CA ASP A 151 25.08 10.22 6.78
C ASP A 151 24.69 11.36 7.72
N VAL A 152 24.74 11.08 9.03
CA VAL A 152 24.45 12.05 10.08
C VAL A 152 25.44 13.22 10.11
N ASN A 153 26.64 13.05 9.55
CA ASN A 153 27.68 14.07 9.50
C ASN A 153 27.62 14.93 8.23
N ASP A 154 26.92 14.47 7.19
CA ASP A 154 26.70 15.20 5.95
C ASP A 154 25.19 15.34 5.67
N PRO A 155 24.53 16.44 6.09
CA PRO A 155 23.10 16.64 5.85
C PRO A 155 22.76 16.84 4.35
N GLY A 156 23.75 17.09 3.49
CA GLY A 156 23.59 17.26 2.05
C GLY A 156 23.63 15.94 1.27
N ALA A 157 24.24 14.89 1.81
CA ALA A 157 24.35 13.60 1.14
C ALA A 157 22.98 12.97 0.84
N ARG A 158 22.86 12.30 -0.31
CA ARG A 158 21.67 11.54 -0.72
C ARG A 158 22.11 10.22 -1.36
N ASN A 159 21.42 9.13 -1.03
CA ASN A 159 21.70 7.79 -1.59
C ASN A 159 20.86 7.47 -2.82
N VAL A 160 19.94 8.35 -3.21
CA VAL A 160 19.11 8.27 -4.41
C VAL A 160 18.71 9.67 -4.86
N SER A 161 18.62 9.90 -6.17
CA SER A 161 18.10 11.15 -6.75
C SER A 161 16.60 11.06 -7.05
N TYR A 162 15.96 12.23 -7.21
CA TYR A 162 14.55 12.29 -7.60
C TYR A 162 14.30 11.62 -8.95
N ASP A 163 15.17 11.84 -9.94
CA ASP A 163 15.04 11.28 -11.29
C ASP A 163 15.19 9.75 -11.29
N GLN A 164 16.07 9.22 -10.43
CA GLN A 164 16.21 7.77 -10.25
C GLN A 164 14.92 7.15 -9.68
N LEU A 165 14.29 7.80 -8.70
CA LEU A 165 13.01 7.35 -8.17
C LEU A 165 11.90 7.42 -9.22
N VAL A 166 11.81 8.52 -9.98
CA VAL A 166 10.82 8.66 -11.06
C VAL A 166 10.98 7.54 -12.09
N ALA A 167 12.21 7.28 -12.54
CA ALA A 167 12.48 6.20 -13.49
C ALA A 167 12.07 4.82 -12.95
N ALA A 168 12.43 4.52 -11.70
CA ALA A 168 12.11 3.25 -11.07
C ALA A 168 10.59 3.05 -10.89
N TYR A 169 9.87 4.07 -10.41
CA TYR A 169 8.41 4.00 -10.27
C TYR A 169 7.70 3.92 -11.62
N LEU A 170 8.20 4.62 -12.65
CA LEU A 170 7.59 4.59 -13.97
C LEU A 170 7.71 3.19 -14.61
N GLU A 171 8.88 2.55 -14.49
CA GLU A 171 9.08 1.19 -14.99
C GLU A 171 8.19 0.18 -14.25
N ALA A 172 8.15 0.25 -12.91
CA ALA A 172 7.30 -0.60 -12.10
C ALA A 172 5.81 -0.41 -12.45
N ALA A 173 5.34 0.83 -12.53
CA ALA A 173 3.96 1.15 -12.87
C ALA A 173 3.57 0.67 -14.28
N ASN A 174 4.48 0.76 -15.26
CA ASN A 174 4.26 0.18 -16.59
C ASN A 174 4.07 -1.34 -16.51
N GLY A 175 4.91 -2.04 -15.75
CA GLY A 175 4.76 -3.48 -15.53
C GLY A 175 3.41 -3.83 -14.89
N LEU A 176 2.98 -3.08 -13.87
CA LEU A 176 1.70 -3.30 -13.19
C LEU A 176 0.50 -3.15 -14.11
N VAL A 177 0.43 -2.06 -14.91
CA VAL A 177 -0.70 -1.84 -15.81
C VAL A 177 -0.73 -2.83 -16.96
N ASP A 178 0.43 -3.20 -17.50
CA ASP A 178 0.55 -4.19 -18.56
C ASP A 178 0.26 -5.61 -18.02
N GLY A 179 0.52 -5.89 -16.74
CA GLY A 179 0.17 -7.15 -16.08
C GLY A 179 -1.31 -7.25 -15.66
N GLY A 180 -2.06 -6.16 -15.75
CA GLY A 180 -3.51 -6.15 -15.53
C GLY A 180 -3.98 -5.63 -14.17
N ALA A 181 -3.20 -4.77 -13.51
CA ALA A 181 -3.67 -4.03 -12.34
C ALA A 181 -4.82 -3.06 -12.70
N ASP A 182 -5.83 -3.00 -11.84
CA ASP A 182 -6.98 -2.08 -11.98
C ASP A 182 -6.69 -0.73 -11.32
N ILE A 183 -5.95 -0.76 -10.21
CA ILE A 183 -5.66 0.36 -9.32
C ILE A 183 -4.14 0.47 -9.15
N ILE A 184 -3.60 1.68 -9.07
CA ILE A 184 -2.22 1.90 -8.61
C ILE A 184 -2.25 2.29 -7.14
N LEU A 185 -1.56 1.54 -6.29
CA LEU A 185 -1.48 1.76 -4.85
C LEU A 185 -0.07 2.19 -4.49
N VAL A 186 0.12 3.47 -4.15
CA VAL A 186 1.38 3.95 -3.57
C VAL A 186 1.27 3.81 -2.06
N GLU A 187 1.98 2.86 -1.48
CA GLU A 187 1.76 2.46 -0.09
C GLU A 187 3.00 2.58 0.79
N THR A 188 2.78 2.48 2.10
CA THR A 188 3.81 2.52 3.14
C THR A 188 4.74 3.74 3.00
N ILE A 189 4.19 4.89 2.59
CA ILE A 189 4.99 6.08 2.36
C ILE A 189 5.56 6.60 3.69
N PHE A 190 6.86 6.40 3.88
CA PHE A 190 7.62 6.98 4.99
C PHE A 190 8.25 8.34 4.61
N ASP A 191 8.45 8.58 3.31
CA ASP A 191 9.07 9.79 2.74
C ASP A 191 8.18 10.40 1.65
N SER A 192 7.67 11.60 1.90
CA SER A 192 6.80 12.32 0.96
C SER A 192 7.51 12.76 -0.32
N LEU A 193 8.84 12.91 -0.33
CA LEU A 193 9.56 13.20 -1.57
C LEU A 193 9.58 11.97 -2.49
N ASN A 194 9.72 10.77 -1.92
CA ASN A 194 9.56 9.52 -2.66
C ASN A 194 8.13 9.40 -3.21
N ALA A 195 7.11 9.71 -2.42
CA ALA A 195 5.73 9.69 -2.90
C ALA A 195 5.48 10.71 -4.02
N LYS A 196 6.09 11.90 -3.98
CA LYS A 196 6.00 12.86 -5.08
C LYS A 196 6.67 12.35 -6.35
N ALA A 197 7.81 11.65 -6.24
CA ALA A 197 8.44 10.98 -7.37
C ALA A 197 7.52 9.89 -7.96
N ALA A 198 6.88 9.07 -7.12
CA ALA A 198 5.90 8.08 -7.54
C ALA A 198 4.69 8.73 -8.25
N VAL A 199 4.12 9.78 -7.66
CA VAL A 199 3.02 10.54 -8.27
C VAL A 199 3.43 11.09 -9.64
N PHE A 200 4.61 11.69 -9.75
CA PHE A 200 5.11 12.22 -11.02
C PHE A 200 5.26 11.12 -12.09
N ALA A 201 5.83 9.98 -11.70
CA ALA A 201 5.95 8.81 -12.58
C ALA A 201 4.58 8.30 -13.05
N ILE A 202 3.60 8.22 -12.15
CA ILE A 202 2.24 7.77 -12.47
C ILE A 202 1.53 8.78 -13.40
N GLU A 203 1.65 10.08 -13.16
CA GLU A 203 1.10 11.10 -14.06
C GLU A 203 1.76 11.03 -15.46
N THR A 204 3.07 10.79 -15.50
CA THR A 204 3.80 10.59 -16.76
C THR A 204 3.28 9.36 -17.51
N LEU A 205 3.05 8.24 -16.81
CA LEU A 205 2.42 7.05 -17.38
C LEU A 205 1.04 7.38 -17.95
N PHE A 206 0.23 8.17 -17.23
CA PHE A 206 -1.11 8.52 -17.68
C PHE A 206 -1.11 9.36 -18.96
N GLU A 207 -0.19 10.32 -19.05
CA GLU A 207 0.02 11.10 -20.27
C GLU A 207 0.45 10.21 -21.44
N GLN A 208 1.42 9.30 -21.21
CA GLN A 208 1.91 8.37 -22.23
C GLN A 208 0.84 7.39 -22.73
N ARG A 209 -0.05 6.93 -21.83
CA ARG A 209 -1.10 5.95 -22.14
C ARG A 209 -2.43 6.59 -22.54
N GLY A 210 -2.56 7.92 -22.45
CA GLY A 210 -3.79 8.65 -22.73
C GLY A 210 -4.96 8.27 -21.80
N ARG A 211 -4.66 7.76 -20.60
CA ARG A 211 -5.66 7.25 -19.65
C ARG A 211 -5.18 7.46 -18.22
N ARG A 212 -6.13 7.70 -17.31
CA ARG A 212 -5.92 7.71 -15.87
C ARG A 212 -6.38 6.39 -15.23
N TRP A 213 -5.59 5.82 -14.35
CA TRP A 213 -6.01 4.74 -13.46
C TRP A 213 -6.39 5.32 -12.09
N PRO A 214 -7.31 4.69 -11.34
CA PRO A 214 -7.56 5.08 -9.96
C PRO A 214 -6.30 4.89 -9.12
N ILE A 215 -5.97 5.90 -8.30
CA ILE A 215 -4.81 5.88 -7.42
C ILE A 215 -5.27 5.83 -5.96
N ILE A 216 -4.70 4.92 -5.18
CA ILE A 216 -4.76 4.92 -3.73
C ILE A 216 -3.39 5.34 -3.19
N ILE A 217 -3.37 6.19 -2.17
CA ILE A 217 -2.13 6.64 -1.52
C ILE A 217 -2.21 6.34 -0.03
N SER A 218 -1.29 5.52 0.47
CA SER A 218 -1.20 5.16 1.89
C SER A 218 0.13 5.59 2.50
N GLY A 219 0.06 6.41 3.55
CA GLY A 219 1.23 6.80 4.34
C GLY A 219 1.51 5.85 5.51
N THR A 220 2.69 5.96 6.11
CA THR A 220 2.98 5.31 7.38
C THR A 220 3.41 6.33 8.43
N ILE A 221 2.86 6.17 9.64
CA ILE A 221 3.17 7.01 10.80
C ILE A 221 4.01 6.19 11.76
N THR A 222 5.29 6.53 11.87
CA THR A 222 6.30 5.67 12.48
C THR A 222 6.26 5.66 14.01
N ASP A 223 5.62 6.66 14.63
CA ASP A 223 5.58 6.77 16.08
C ASP A 223 4.27 7.39 16.61
N ALA A 224 4.16 7.40 17.94
CA ALA A 224 3.01 8.00 18.63
C ALA A 224 2.94 9.54 18.49
N SER A 225 3.96 10.18 17.91
CA SER A 225 3.95 11.63 17.66
C SER A 225 3.07 12.02 16.48
N GLY A 226 2.61 11.04 15.68
CA GLY A 226 1.72 11.29 14.55
C GLY A 226 2.47 11.76 13.30
N ARG A 227 3.75 11.41 13.16
CA ARG A 227 4.61 11.83 12.05
C ARG A 227 5.08 10.68 11.18
N THR A 228 5.31 10.96 9.90
CA THR A 228 6.08 10.10 8.99
C THR A 228 7.55 10.09 9.42
N LEU A 229 8.36 9.18 8.86
CA LEU A 229 9.81 9.15 9.09
C LEU A 229 10.48 10.48 8.66
N SER A 230 9.99 11.09 7.58
CA SER A 230 10.41 12.42 7.11
C SER A 230 9.89 13.59 7.97
N GLY A 231 9.24 13.31 9.11
CA GLY A 231 8.81 14.30 10.09
C GLY A 231 7.50 15.02 9.77
N GLN A 232 6.77 14.61 8.72
CA GLN A 232 5.51 15.24 8.34
C GLN A 232 4.35 14.73 9.19
N VAL A 233 3.50 15.66 9.64
CA VAL A 233 2.18 15.33 10.19
C VAL A 233 1.21 14.97 9.08
N THR A 234 0.12 14.28 9.43
CA THR A 234 -0.92 13.80 8.50
C THR A 234 -1.46 14.89 7.57
N GLU A 235 -1.73 16.10 8.07
CA GLU A 235 -2.21 17.22 7.25
C GLU A 235 -1.17 17.70 6.25
N ALA A 236 0.11 17.73 6.65
CA ALA A 236 1.20 18.10 5.76
C ALA A 236 1.38 17.06 4.65
N PHE A 237 1.29 15.77 5.00
CA PHE A 237 1.29 14.66 4.06
C PHE A 237 0.15 14.81 3.03
N TRP A 238 -1.09 15.01 3.47
CA TRP A 238 -2.22 15.23 2.57
C TRP A 238 -1.99 16.42 1.62
N ASN A 239 -1.52 17.56 2.14
CA ASN A 239 -1.23 18.71 1.30
C ASN A 239 -0.13 18.45 0.28
N ALA A 240 0.85 17.60 0.61
CA ALA A 240 1.92 17.22 -0.29
C ALA A 240 1.42 16.34 -1.45
N ILE A 241 0.41 15.49 -1.25
CA ILE A 241 0.00 14.46 -2.23
C ILE A 241 -1.36 14.70 -2.90
N ARG A 242 -2.22 15.59 -2.38
CA ARG A 242 -3.60 15.79 -2.89
C ARG A 242 -3.71 16.15 -4.38
N HIS A 243 -2.64 16.72 -4.94
CA HIS A 243 -2.57 17.08 -6.36
C HIS A 243 -2.63 15.84 -7.28
N ALA A 244 -2.30 14.66 -6.76
CA ALA A 244 -2.46 13.37 -7.44
C ALA A 244 -3.92 12.91 -7.57
N ARG A 245 -4.90 13.67 -7.05
CA ARG A 245 -6.34 13.34 -7.12
C ARG A 245 -6.65 11.86 -6.81
N PRO A 246 -6.14 11.29 -5.71
CA PRO A 246 -6.36 9.89 -5.39
C PRO A 246 -7.85 9.62 -5.09
N ILE A 247 -8.33 8.42 -5.43
CA ILE A 247 -9.69 7.98 -5.10
C ILE A 247 -9.83 7.73 -3.60
N ALA A 248 -8.75 7.28 -2.96
CA ALA A 248 -8.67 7.07 -1.53
C ALA A 248 -7.28 7.41 -0.98
N VAL A 249 -7.25 7.91 0.25
CA VAL A 249 -6.03 8.13 1.03
C VAL A 249 -6.18 7.48 2.39
N GLY A 250 -5.12 6.85 2.87
CA GLY A 250 -5.12 6.13 4.14
C GLY A 250 -3.75 6.09 4.82
N LEU A 251 -3.65 5.25 5.85
CA LEU A 251 -2.40 4.93 6.53
C LEU A 251 -2.33 3.42 6.84
N ASN A 252 -1.12 2.84 6.84
CA ASN A 252 -0.91 1.41 7.09
C ASN A 252 0.33 1.11 7.98
N CYS A 253 0.50 -0.18 8.33
CA CYS A 253 1.66 -0.79 8.99
C CYS A 253 1.96 -0.41 10.47
N ALA A 254 2.36 0.83 10.75
CA ALA A 254 3.20 1.10 11.93
C ALA A 254 2.45 1.20 13.28
N LEU A 255 1.18 1.56 13.29
CA LEU A 255 0.37 1.67 14.50
C LEU A 255 -0.79 0.67 14.43
N GLY A 256 -0.89 -0.23 15.41
CA GLY A 256 -2.03 -1.16 15.50
C GLY A 256 -3.36 -0.40 15.55
N ALA A 257 -4.44 -0.99 15.04
CA ALA A 257 -5.74 -0.34 14.79
C ALA A 257 -6.26 0.56 15.93
N ARG A 258 -5.99 0.18 17.19
CA ARG A 258 -6.41 0.93 18.40
C ARG A 258 -5.66 2.27 18.58
N ARG A 259 -4.43 2.40 18.08
CA ARG A 259 -3.61 3.62 18.12
C ARG A 259 -3.85 4.54 16.91
N CYS A 260 -4.40 4.00 15.83
CA CYS A 260 -4.86 4.79 14.67
C CYS A 260 -6.20 5.52 14.90
N GLY A 261 -6.86 5.38 16.07
CA GLY A 261 -8.19 5.95 16.33
C GLY A 261 -8.38 7.44 15.96
N PRO A 262 -7.45 8.36 16.30
CA PRO A 262 -7.49 9.75 15.84
C PRO A 262 -6.68 10.02 14.55
N ILE A 263 -5.83 9.07 14.14
CA ILE A 263 -4.86 9.19 13.02
C ILE A 263 -5.41 8.54 11.73
N SER A 264 -6.53 7.83 11.79
CA SER A 264 -7.20 7.26 10.61
C SER A 264 -7.65 8.38 9.66
N LEU A 265 -6.86 8.58 8.60
CA LEU A 265 -7.22 9.42 7.48
C LEU A 265 -8.55 8.90 6.91
N ARG A 266 -9.59 9.70 7.08
CA ARG A 266 -10.86 9.53 6.36
C ARG A 266 -10.56 9.48 4.87
N CYS A 267 -11.01 8.44 4.18
CA CYS A 267 -11.11 8.47 2.73
C CYS A 267 -12.08 9.61 2.38
N ARG A 268 -11.55 10.69 1.81
CA ARG A 268 -12.35 11.76 1.25
C ARG A 268 -12.27 11.56 -0.26
N VAL A 269 -13.34 11.04 -0.85
CA VAL A 269 -13.49 11.02 -2.31
C VAL A 269 -13.30 12.47 -2.77
N SER A 270 -12.31 12.69 -3.65
CA SER A 270 -12.05 14.02 -4.20
C SER A 270 -13.31 14.52 -4.91
N PRO A 271 -13.78 15.77 -4.69
CA PRO A 271 -14.88 16.31 -5.47
C PRO A 271 -14.51 16.29 -6.95
N THR A 272 -15.44 15.87 -7.81
CA THR A 272 -15.39 16.07 -9.26
C THR A 272 -15.38 17.58 -9.60
N PRO A 273 -14.92 17.99 -10.79
CA PRO A 273 -14.56 19.39 -11.08
C PRO A 273 -15.70 20.40 -11.13
N SER A 274 -16.95 20.01 -10.88
CA SER A 274 -18.13 20.84 -11.18
C SER A 274 -18.70 21.66 -10.02
N SER A 275 -18.06 21.74 -8.85
CA SER A 275 -18.62 22.52 -7.72
C SER A 275 -17.61 23.46 -7.07
N PRO A 276 -17.82 24.80 -7.11
CA PRO A 276 -16.92 25.75 -6.49
C PRO A 276 -17.20 25.87 -4.98
N ALA A 277 -16.12 26.00 -4.22
CA ALA A 277 -16.04 26.48 -2.83
C ALA A 277 -16.58 25.58 -1.69
N ILE A 278 -15.65 24.91 -0.99
CA ILE A 278 -15.80 24.65 0.46
C ILE A 278 -14.45 24.91 1.16
N ARG A 279 -14.42 25.93 2.03
CA ARG A 279 -13.32 26.24 2.96
C ARG A 279 -13.03 25.05 3.88
N THR A 280 -11.78 24.58 3.91
CA THR A 280 -11.28 23.61 4.88
C THR A 280 -11.25 24.23 6.28
N ARG A 281 -12.05 23.72 7.22
CA ARG A 281 -11.81 23.90 8.66
C ARG A 281 -11.11 22.66 9.20
N ALA A 282 -9.91 22.86 9.75
CA ALA A 282 -9.20 21.86 10.54
C ALA A 282 -10.04 21.46 11.77
N CYS A 283 -10.01 20.17 12.13
CA CYS A 283 -10.55 19.72 13.42
C CYS A 283 -9.65 20.21 14.56
N PRO A 284 -10.21 20.60 15.72
CA PRO A 284 -9.42 21.08 16.84
C PRO A 284 -8.67 19.93 17.52
N THR A 285 -7.38 20.11 17.74
CA THR A 285 -6.56 19.28 18.65
C THR A 285 -6.96 19.54 20.11
N PRO A 286 -7.12 18.53 20.98
CA PRO A 286 -7.31 18.76 22.40
C PRO A 286 -5.96 19.09 23.04
N SER A 287 -5.77 20.35 23.45
CA SER A 287 -4.66 20.76 24.29
C SER A 287 -4.84 20.25 25.73
N ALA A 288 -3.77 19.73 26.30
CA ALA A 288 -3.68 19.33 27.70
C ALA A 288 -4.16 20.43 28.66
N SER A 289 -4.74 19.98 29.77
CA SER A 289 -5.33 20.75 30.85
C SER A 289 -4.48 21.92 31.36
N THR A 290 -5.06 23.11 31.39
CA THR A 290 -4.77 24.12 32.42
C THR A 290 -6.08 24.83 32.78
N THR A 291 -6.42 24.76 34.06
CA THR A 291 -7.57 25.37 34.72
C THR A 291 -7.65 26.89 34.47
N SER A 292 -8.75 27.37 33.88
CA SER A 292 -9.35 28.64 34.30
C SER A 292 -10.85 28.66 33.98
N ARG A 293 -11.65 29.01 34.99
CA ARG A 293 -13.11 29.21 34.89
C ARG A 293 -13.39 30.46 34.07
N ARG A 294 -14.28 30.37 33.08
CA ARG A 294 -15.21 31.45 32.71
C ARG A 294 -16.42 30.89 31.98
N SER A 295 -17.61 31.32 32.42
CA SER A 295 -18.91 30.87 31.96
C SER A 295 -19.36 31.67 30.73
N THR A 296 -19.90 30.99 29.71
CA THR A 296 -20.90 31.57 28.79
C THR A 296 -21.75 30.44 28.17
N ARG A 297 -23.02 30.76 27.92
CA ARG A 297 -24.18 29.89 27.60
C ARG A 297 -24.04 29.04 26.33
N PRO A 298 -24.79 27.93 26.19
CA PRO A 298 -24.72 27.04 25.04
C PRO A 298 -25.46 27.62 23.82
N VAL A 299 -24.78 27.63 22.67
CA VAL A 299 -25.39 27.83 21.35
C VAL A 299 -25.62 26.44 20.75
N THR A 300 -26.88 26.08 20.53
CA THR A 300 -27.28 24.89 19.77
C THR A 300 -27.12 25.14 18.27
N LEU A 301 -26.36 24.29 17.59
CA LEU A 301 -26.22 24.26 16.12
C LEU A 301 -26.73 22.91 15.58
N PRO A 302 -27.33 22.89 14.38
CA PRO A 302 -28.08 21.74 13.87
C PRO A 302 -27.16 20.59 13.45
N SER A 303 -27.57 19.37 13.81
CA SER A 303 -26.97 18.11 13.40
C SER A 303 -27.27 17.82 11.93
N SER A 304 -26.27 17.90 11.05
CA SER A 304 -26.32 17.28 9.73
C SER A 304 -25.46 16.00 9.75
N PRO A 305 -25.96 14.87 9.21
CA PRO A 305 -25.21 13.62 9.17
C PRO A 305 -24.09 13.72 8.11
N ARG A 306 -22.84 13.54 8.53
CA ARG A 306 -21.68 13.45 7.62
C ARG A 306 -21.48 11.99 7.22
N PRO A 307 -21.36 11.65 5.92
CA PRO A 307 -20.92 10.32 5.53
C PRO A 307 -19.47 10.09 5.97
N VAL A 308 -19.17 8.89 6.45
CA VAL A 308 -17.85 8.45 6.89
C VAL A 308 -17.49 7.26 6.03
N TRP A 309 -16.40 7.33 5.27
CA TRP A 309 -15.98 6.28 4.36
C TRP A 309 -14.56 5.85 4.73
N SER A 310 -14.35 4.54 4.86
CA SER A 310 -13.09 3.96 5.32
C SER A 310 -12.79 2.68 4.54
N ILE A 311 -11.61 2.60 3.96
CA ILE A 311 -11.00 1.33 3.51
C ILE A 311 -10.23 0.77 4.72
N TRP A 312 -10.41 -0.51 5.01
CA TRP A 312 -9.77 -1.17 6.15
C TRP A 312 -8.79 -2.23 5.63
N SER A 313 -7.52 -2.13 6.03
CA SER A 313 -6.55 -3.21 5.85
C SER A 313 -6.71 -4.18 7.02
N ALA A 314 -6.90 -5.47 6.71
CA ALA A 314 -7.01 -6.50 7.73
C ALA A 314 -5.64 -6.72 8.40
N GLY A 315 -5.38 -6.01 9.49
CA GLY A 315 -4.24 -6.30 10.35
C GLY A 315 -4.29 -7.75 10.83
N ALA A 316 -3.19 -8.47 10.67
CA ALA A 316 -3.05 -9.89 10.98
C ALA A 316 -3.60 -10.27 12.36
N ALA A 317 -4.84 -10.75 12.38
CA ALA A 317 -5.44 -11.40 13.54
C ALA A 317 -5.59 -12.88 13.21
N VAL A 318 -4.49 -13.62 13.32
CA VAL A 318 -4.54 -15.09 13.36
C VAL A 318 -5.27 -15.48 14.65
N PRO A 319 -6.41 -16.20 14.59
CA PRO A 319 -7.06 -16.69 15.80
C PRO A 319 -6.13 -17.68 16.50
N ARG A 320 -5.69 -17.34 17.72
CA ARG A 320 -4.92 -18.27 18.56
C ARG A 320 -5.81 -19.49 18.87
N PRO A 321 -5.34 -20.73 18.66
CA PRO A 321 -6.08 -21.90 19.11
C PRO A 321 -6.17 -21.88 20.66
N PRO A 322 -7.26 -22.42 21.24
CA PRO A 322 -7.45 -22.41 22.68
C PRO A 322 -6.34 -23.22 23.37
N ILE A 323 -5.58 -22.56 24.23
CA ILE A 323 -4.60 -23.20 25.12
C ILE A 323 -5.37 -24.10 26.08
N SER A 324 -5.35 -25.40 25.85
CA SER A 324 -5.81 -26.39 26.83
C SER A 324 -4.89 -26.33 28.04
N ARG A 325 -5.38 -25.84 29.18
CA ARG A 325 -4.67 -25.96 30.46
C ARG A 325 -4.58 -27.43 30.86
N ARG A 326 -3.44 -28.08 30.58
CA ARG A 326 -3.03 -29.29 31.30
C ARG A 326 -1.92 -28.91 32.27
N SER A 327 -2.27 -28.90 33.55
CA SER A 327 -1.34 -28.77 34.67
C SER A 327 -0.39 -29.98 34.72
N PRO A 328 0.93 -29.82 34.92
CA PRO A 328 1.78 -30.94 35.27
C PRO A 328 1.56 -31.27 36.75
N ARG A 329 0.99 -32.45 37.05
CA ARG A 329 1.12 -33.04 38.38
C ARG A 329 2.56 -33.54 38.53
N LEU A 330 3.28 -32.94 39.48
CA LEU A 330 4.45 -33.54 40.10
C LEU A 330 4.06 -34.87 40.73
N SER A 331 4.72 -35.95 40.36
CA SER A 331 4.80 -37.16 41.17
C SER A 331 6.27 -37.52 41.38
N ARG A 332 6.66 -37.52 42.64
CA ARG A 332 7.90 -38.10 43.17
C ARG A 332 7.92 -39.60 42.91
N ALA A 333 9.05 -40.11 42.41
CA ALA A 333 9.75 -41.32 42.85
C ALA A 333 11.11 -41.32 42.15
#